data_AF-A0A8X6U1H6-F1
#
_entry.id   AF-A0A8X6U1H6-F1
#
_cell.length_a   1.000
_cell.length_b   1.000
_cell.length_c   1.000
_cell.angle_alpha   90.00
_cell.angle_beta   90.00
_cell.angle_gamma   90.00
#
_symmetry.space_group_name_H-M   'P 1'
#
loop_
_entity.id
_entity.type
_entity.pdbx_description
1 polymer ?
#
loop_
_entity_poly.entity_id
_entity_poly.type
_entity_poly.pdbx_seq_one_letter_code
_entity_poly.pdbx_strand_id
1 'polypeptide(L)'
;MKAVGKQLDLSTPSTSNRASVREMDFDGGTKETSDWLLGDGVGEEGNPNINSTEEIDSATEELTKKIHTAIDQSSTCKKFPHAPLPLPAPIRTLINTKNRLRKRWQESSDPNIKKEVNKLKKAITKILKNYKNEIINKELEEANTDDHVLHKTINKFKKKPPANIPALLGYRGLIYDTAEKANLFVDNFEESFQENPTPYSDSHIELVERKVRRYFNNNIQTPTPPHLT
;
A
#
# COMPACT_ATOMS: atom_id res chain seq x y z
N MET A 1 -55.70 -51.53 9.27
CA MET A 1 -55.97 -50.47 10.28
C MET A 1 -54.63 -49.97 10.82
N LYS A 2 -54.41 -48.64 10.80
CA LYS A 2 -53.41 -47.82 11.53
C LYS A 2 -51.94 -48.28 11.47
N ALA A 3 -51.04 -47.62 10.72
CA ALA A 3 -50.43 -46.30 10.93
C ALA A 3 -49.55 -46.19 12.19
N VAL A 4 -48.47 -45.40 12.05
CA VAL A 4 -47.45 -44.97 13.04
C VAL A 4 -46.20 -45.86 13.01
N GLY A 5 -44.98 -45.38 12.72
CA GLY A 5 -44.45 -44.07 12.37
C GLY A 5 -42.92 -44.22 12.36
N LYS A 6 -42.28 -44.01 11.20
CA LYS A 6 -40.82 -43.97 11.09
C LYS A 6 -40.36 -42.58 11.55
N GLN A 7 -39.59 -42.51 12.63
CA GLN A 7 -38.83 -41.31 12.97
C GLN A 7 -37.62 -41.20 12.05
N LEU A 8 -37.53 -40.05 11.40
CA LEU A 8 -36.41 -39.56 10.60
C LEU A 8 -35.45 -38.82 11.54
N ASP A 9 -34.27 -39.39 11.78
CA ASP A 9 -33.17 -38.64 12.42
C ASP A 9 -32.50 -37.75 11.38
N LEU A 10 -33.04 -36.54 11.22
CA LEU A 10 -32.41 -35.44 10.51
C LEU A 10 -31.43 -34.71 11.45
N SER A 11 -30.22 -35.26 11.58
CA SER A 11 -29.08 -34.55 12.16
C SER A 11 -28.60 -33.48 11.16
N THR A 12 -28.93 -32.22 11.42
CA THR A 12 -28.29 -31.05 10.78
C THR A 12 -27.06 -30.61 11.60
N PRO A 13 -25.88 -30.42 10.99
CA PRO A 13 -24.79 -29.76 11.69
C PRO A 13 -24.98 -28.23 11.65
N SER A 14 -25.33 -27.67 12.79
CA SER A 14 -25.28 -26.24 13.10
C SER A 14 -23.85 -25.71 12.96
N THR A 15 -23.50 -25.14 11.80
CA THR A 15 -22.27 -24.36 11.64
C THR A 15 -22.51 -22.94 12.16
N SER A 16 -22.27 -22.76 13.46
CA SER A 16 -22.16 -21.45 14.10
C SER A 16 -20.84 -20.80 13.68
N ASN A 17 -20.86 -20.00 12.61
CA ASN A 17 -19.76 -19.09 12.30
C ASN A 17 -19.99 -17.78 13.08
N ARG A 18 -19.64 -17.79 14.37
CA ARG A 18 -19.44 -16.56 15.16
C ARG A 18 -18.16 -15.90 14.64
N ALA A 19 -18.32 -14.91 13.75
CA ALA A 19 -17.22 -14.06 13.35
C ALA A 19 -16.68 -13.35 14.60
N SER A 20 -15.43 -13.67 14.95
CA SER A 20 -14.66 -12.93 15.95
C SER A 20 -14.47 -11.51 15.44
N VAL A 21 -15.12 -10.54 16.09
CA VAL A 21 -14.82 -9.12 15.94
C VAL A 21 -13.37 -8.95 16.34
N ARG A 22 -12.50 -8.64 15.37
CA ARG A 22 -11.19 -8.04 15.65
C ARG A 22 -11.41 -6.54 15.64
N GLU A 23 -11.26 -5.91 16.81
CA GLU A 23 -10.96 -4.49 16.88
C GLU A 23 -9.74 -4.22 16.00
N MET A 24 -9.93 -3.38 14.99
CA MET A 24 -8.85 -2.77 14.23
C MET A 24 -8.79 -1.33 14.69
N ASP A 25 -7.80 -1.03 15.52
CA ASP A 25 -7.37 0.35 15.77
C ASP A 25 -6.84 0.93 14.46
N PHE A 26 -7.63 1.82 13.84
CA PHE A 26 -7.22 2.54 12.65
C PHE A 26 -6.79 3.96 13.02
N ASP A 27 -5.49 4.15 12.99
CA ASP A 27 -4.77 5.37 13.35
C ASP A 27 -4.91 6.44 12.25
N GLY A 28 -5.19 7.68 12.68
CA GLY A 28 -4.74 8.92 12.04
C GLY A 28 -5.08 9.20 10.56
N GLY A 29 -6.31 8.99 10.10
CA GLY A 29 -6.83 9.65 8.89
C GLY A 29 -7.76 10.78 9.29
N THR A 30 -7.55 12.01 8.80
CA THR A 30 -8.47 13.14 9.00
C THR A 30 -9.86 12.70 8.54
N LYS A 31 -10.70 12.33 9.51
CA LYS A 31 -12.12 12.16 9.29
C LYS A 31 -12.61 13.55 8.97
N GLU A 32 -12.82 13.84 7.69
CA GLU A 32 -13.87 14.80 7.35
C GLU A 32 -15.09 14.28 8.10
N THR A 33 -15.37 14.93 9.22
CA THR A 33 -16.56 14.67 10.01
C THR A 33 -17.69 14.81 9.02
N SER A 34 -18.33 13.70 8.69
CA SER A 34 -19.60 13.74 7.99
C SER A 34 -20.49 14.60 8.86
N ASP A 35 -20.63 15.85 8.44
CA ASP A 35 -21.35 16.87 9.16
C ASP A 35 -22.81 16.49 9.01
N TRP A 36 -23.31 15.71 9.99
CA TRP A 36 -24.71 15.30 10.04
C TRP A 36 -25.66 16.51 10.20
N LEU A 37 -25.10 17.74 10.31
CA LEU A 37 -25.81 19.02 10.38
C LEU A 37 -26.17 19.62 9.01
N LEU A 38 -25.94 18.93 7.88
CA LEU A 38 -26.61 19.25 6.61
C LEU A 38 -27.94 18.47 6.42
N GLY A 39 -28.56 18.08 7.52
CA GLY A 39 -29.89 17.47 7.58
C GLY A 39 -31.06 18.46 7.68
N ASP A 40 -30.84 19.76 7.53
CA ASP A 40 -31.88 20.80 7.69
C ASP A 40 -32.89 20.88 6.52
N GLY A 41 -32.86 19.93 5.57
CA GLY A 41 -33.68 19.99 4.35
C GLY A 41 -34.86 19.01 4.25
N VAL A 42 -35.08 18.11 5.22
CA VAL A 42 -36.13 17.06 5.11
C VAL A 42 -37.34 17.32 6.01
N GLY A 43 -37.36 18.43 6.75
CA GLY A 43 -38.33 18.66 7.83
C GLY A 43 -39.40 19.74 7.63
N GLU A 44 -39.38 20.53 6.55
CA GLU A 44 -40.23 21.75 6.47
C GLU A 44 -41.37 21.74 5.45
N GLU A 45 -41.69 20.62 4.82
CA GLU A 45 -42.89 20.54 3.99
C GLU A 45 -44.00 19.84 4.78
N GLY A 46 -44.95 20.64 5.30
CA GLY A 46 -46.17 20.14 5.91
C GLY A 46 -46.85 19.10 5.02
N ASN A 47 -47.53 18.14 5.64
CA ASN A 47 -48.13 17.00 4.94
C ASN A 47 -48.95 17.49 3.73
N PRO A 48 -48.60 17.10 2.48
CA PRO A 48 -49.29 17.61 1.31
C PRO A 48 -50.76 17.22 1.38
N ASN A 49 -51.65 18.19 1.22
CA ASN A 49 -53.09 17.96 1.24
C ASN A 49 -53.52 17.35 -0.10
N ILE A 50 -53.36 16.03 -0.22
CA ILE A 50 -53.63 15.27 -1.44
C ILE A 50 -55.12 14.93 -1.49
N ASN A 51 -55.87 15.59 -2.38
CA ASN A 51 -57.32 15.38 -2.53
C ASN A 51 -57.71 14.82 -3.90
N SER A 52 -56.75 14.65 -4.81
CA SER A 52 -56.95 14.11 -6.16
C SER A 52 -56.04 12.91 -6.44
N THR A 53 -56.50 11.96 -7.26
CA THR A 53 -55.70 10.80 -7.69
C THR A 53 -54.45 11.24 -8.46
N GLU A 54 -54.53 12.32 -9.24
CA GLU A 54 -53.39 12.87 -10.00
C GLU A 54 -52.29 13.44 -9.08
N GLU A 55 -52.70 13.97 -7.92
CA GLU A 55 -51.78 14.48 -6.89
C GLU A 55 -51.09 13.33 -6.14
N ILE A 56 -51.78 12.19 -5.95
CA ILE A 56 -51.17 10.95 -5.41
C ILE A 56 -50.05 10.48 -6.34
N ASP A 57 -50.36 10.36 -7.63
CA ASP A 57 -49.38 9.88 -8.61
C ASP A 57 -48.17 10.81 -8.68
N SER A 58 -48.40 12.13 -8.68
CA SER A 58 -47.34 13.14 -8.66
C SER A 58 -46.46 13.06 -7.40
N ALA A 59 -47.06 12.88 -6.22
CA ALA A 59 -46.34 12.73 -4.97
C ALA A 59 -45.52 11.42 -4.91
N THR A 60 -46.05 10.32 -5.47
CA THR A 60 -45.29 9.06 -5.56
C THR A 60 -44.11 9.18 -6.51
N GLU A 61 -44.26 9.90 -7.62
CA GLU A 61 -43.17 10.17 -8.55
C GLU A 61 -42.08 11.03 -7.89
N GLU A 62 -42.48 12.07 -7.15
CA GLU A 62 -41.56 12.93 -6.42
C GLU A 62 -40.80 12.18 -5.32
N LEU A 63 -41.50 11.34 -4.55
CA LEU A 63 -40.89 10.47 -3.54
C LEU A 63 -39.88 9.52 -4.19
N THR A 64 -40.25 8.90 -5.31
CA THR A 64 -39.38 7.96 -6.03
C THR A 64 -38.12 8.68 -6.56
N LYS A 65 -38.28 9.91 -7.07
CA LYS A 65 -37.16 10.77 -7.47
C LYS A 65 -36.26 11.14 -6.29
N LYS A 66 -36.83 11.55 -5.15
CA LYS A 66 -36.09 11.87 -3.92
C LYS A 66 -35.29 10.65 -3.42
N ILE A 67 -35.88 9.46 -3.42
CA ILE A 67 -35.19 8.21 -3.04
C ILE A 67 -34.02 7.91 -4.00
N HIS A 68 -34.24 7.95 -5.32
CA HIS A 68 -33.16 7.72 -6.28
C HIS A 68 -32.04 8.75 -6.17
N THR A 69 -32.38 10.02 -5.98
CA THR A 69 -31.42 11.11 -5.80
C THR A 69 -30.58 10.91 -4.54
N ALA A 70 -31.20 10.52 -3.42
CA ALA A 70 -30.50 10.22 -2.17
C ALA A 70 -29.60 8.98 -2.30
N ILE A 71 -30.04 7.94 -3.03
CA ILE A 71 -29.22 6.76 -3.32
C ILE A 71 -27.98 7.16 -4.13
N ASP A 72 -28.15 7.98 -5.17
CA ASP A 72 -27.04 8.40 -6.02
C ASP A 72 -26.05 9.30 -5.27
N GLN A 73 -26.54 10.20 -4.42
CA GLN A 73 -25.71 11.07 -3.57
C GLN A 73 -24.95 10.29 -2.49
N SER A 74 -25.57 9.28 -1.88
CA SER A 74 -24.95 8.45 -0.85
C SER A 74 -24.04 7.35 -1.41
N SER A 75 -24.24 6.96 -2.68
CA SER A 75 -23.44 5.94 -3.35
C SER A 75 -22.04 6.46 -3.69
N THR A 76 -21.09 6.25 -2.80
CA THR A 76 -19.67 6.53 -3.07
C THR A 76 -19.07 5.46 -3.99
N CYS A 77 -19.14 5.66 -5.30
CA CYS A 77 -18.36 4.85 -6.24
C CYS A 77 -16.88 5.25 -6.13
N LYS A 78 -16.01 4.31 -5.69
CA LYS A 78 -14.56 4.48 -5.78
C LYS A 78 -14.16 4.66 -7.25
N LYS A 79 -14.01 5.91 -7.68
CA LYS A 79 -13.47 6.24 -8.99
C LYS A 79 -12.02 5.80 -8.99
N PHE A 80 -11.70 4.70 -9.68
CA PHE A 80 -10.32 4.35 -9.96
C PHE A 80 -9.83 5.34 -11.03
N PRO A 81 -8.94 6.29 -10.69
CA PRO A 81 -8.59 7.41 -11.57
C PRO A 81 -7.95 6.95 -12.88
N HIS A 82 -7.45 5.72 -12.93
CA HIS A 82 -6.90 5.11 -14.13
C HIS A 82 -7.42 3.69 -14.28
N ALA A 83 -8.01 3.39 -15.45
CA ALA A 83 -8.15 2.02 -15.87
C ALA A 83 -6.73 1.43 -15.97
N PRO A 84 -6.43 0.29 -15.32
CA PRO A 84 -5.13 -0.34 -15.49
C PRO A 84 -4.92 -0.60 -16.97
N LEU A 85 -3.75 -0.21 -17.48
CA LEU A 85 -3.36 -0.45 -18.88
C LEU A 85 -3.70 -1.91 -19.22
N PRO A 86 -4.46 -2.15 -20.29
CA PRO A 86 -4.90 -3.49 -20.63
C PRO A 86 -3.66 -4.34 -20.88
N LEU A 87 -3.50 -5.40 -20.08
CA LEU A 87 -2.41 -6.37 -20.24
C LEU A 87 -2.36 -6.85 -21.70
N PRO A 88 -1.17 -7.16 -22.24
CA PRO A 88 -1.03 -7.75 -23.55
C PRO A 88 -1.98 -8.94 -23.75
N ALA A 89 -2.59 -9.03 -24.93
CA ALA A 89 -3.49 -10.13 -25.31
C ALA A 89 -2.96 -11.54 -24.93
N PRO A 90 -1.68 -11.91 -25.17
CA PRO A 90 -1.18 -13.24 -24.81
C PRO A 90 -1.20 -13.52 -23.29
N ILE A 91 -1.02 -12.50 -22.44
CA ILE A 91 -1.09 -12.68 -20.99
C ILE A 91 -2.55 -12.88 -20.57
N ARG A 92 -3.47 -12.14 -21.19
CA ARG A 92 -4.92 -12.26 -20.92
C ARG A 92 -5.46 -13.63 -21.29
N THR A 93 -5.06 -14.20 -22.42
CA THR A 93 -5.48 -15.55 -22.84
C THR A 93 -5.01 -16.63 -21.86
N LEU A 94 -3.78 -16.52 -21.34
CA LEU A 94 -3.26 -17.41 -20.30
C LEU A 94 -4.03 -17.28 -18.98
N ILE A 95 -4.33 -16.04 -18.55
CA ILE A 95 -5.14 -15.79 -17.34
C ILE A 95 -6.53 -16.40 -17.49
N ASN A 96 -7.19 -16.20 -18.64
CA ASN A 96 -8.50 -16.76 -18.92
C ASN A 96 -8.46 -18.29 -18.91
N THR A 97 -7.45 -18.89 -19.52
CA THR A 97 -7.26 -20.35 -19.53
C THR A 97 -7.07 -20.90 -18.11
N LYS A 98 -6.23 -20.25 -17.29
CA LYS A 98 -6.05 -20.62 -15.88
C LYS A 98 -7.36 -20.49 -15.10
N ASN A 99 -8.13 -19.42 -15.32
CA ASN A 99 -9.41 -19.19 -14.63
C ASN A 99 -10.45 -20.26 -15.01
N ARG A 100 -10.51 -20.64 -16.29
CA ARG A 100 -11.36 -21.74 -16.76
C ARG A 100 -10.99 -23.07 -16.09
N LEU A 101 -9.71 -23.40 -16.04
CA LEU A 101 -9.25 -24.62 -15.35
C LEU A 101 -9.49 -24.57 -13.84
N ARG A 102 -9.34 -23.40 -13.21
CA ARG A 102 -9.65 -23.21 -11.80
C ARG A 102 -11.14 -23.48 -11.53
N LYS A 103 -12.04 -22.97 -12.36
CA LYS A 103 -13.48 -23.22 -12.25
C LYS A 103 -13.77 -24.73 -12.35
N ARG A 104 -13.21 -25.40 -13.38
CA ARG A 104 -13.34 -26.85 -13.54
C ARG A 104 -12.79 -27.64 -12.35
N TRP A 105 -11.68 -27.21 -11.76
CA TRP A 105 -11.13 -27.83 -10.54
C TRP A 105 -12.05 -27.65 -9.33
N GLN A 106 -12.69 -26.48 -9.18
CA GLN A 106 -13.64 -26.26 -8.08
C GLN A 106 -14.88 -27.16 -8.18
N GLU A 107 -15.30 -27.49 -9.41
CA GLU A 107 -16.44 -28.38 -9.67
C GLU A 107 -16.08 -29.87 -9.54
N SER A 108 -14.92 -30.27 -10.07
CA SER A 108 -14.52 -31.70 -10.15
C SER A 108 -13.61 -32.17 -9.03
N SER A 109 -12.94 -31.26 -8.30
CA SER A 109 -11.88 -31.54 -7.33
C SER A 109 -10.71 -32.39 -7.85
N ASP A 110 -10.53 -32.52 -9.17
CA ASP A 110 -9.48 -33.35 -9.78
C ASP A 110 -8.06 -32.79 -9.53
N PRO A 111 -7.15 -33.56 -8.90
CA PRO A 111 -5.76 -33.17 -8.67
C PRO A 111 -4.96 -32.86 -9.95
N ASN A 112 -5.27 -33.50 -11.08
CA ASN A 112 -4.55 -33.26 -12.33
C ASN A 112 -4.84 -31.85 -12.87
N ILE A 113 -6.09 -31.41 -12.80
CA ILE A 113 -6.48 -30.05 -13.16
C ILE A 113 -5.80 -29.03 -12.24
N LYS A 114 -5.66 -29.36 -10.95
CA LYS A 114 -4.93 -28.51 -10.01
C LYS A 114 -3.45 -28.33 -10.39
N LYS A 115 -2.78 -29.40 -10.84
CA LYS A 115 -1.39 -29.34 -11.34
C LYS A 115 -1.28 -28.38 -12.53
N GLU A 116 -2.20 -28.47 -13.50
CA GLU A 116 -2.22 -27.56 -14.66
C GLU A 116 -2.49 -26.10 -14.28
N VAL A 117 -3.42 -25.85 -13.34
CA VAL A 117 -3.65 -24.50 -12.79
C VAL A 117 -2.37 -23.93 -12.15
N ASN A 118 -1.65 -24.74 -11.39
CA ASN A 118 -0.40 -24.33 -10.74
C ASN A 118 0.72 -24.08 -11.76
N LYS A 119 0.80 -24.90 -12.82
CA LYS A 119 1.74 -24.71 -13.95
C LYS A 119 1.48 -23.38 -14.64
N LEU A 120 0.22 -23.09 -14.99
CA LEU A 120 -0.18 -21.81 -15.58
C LEU A 120 0.06 -20.64 -14.63
N LYS A 121 -0.20 -20.80 -13.33
CA LYS A 121 0.10 -19.77 -12.32
C LYS A 121 1.58 -19.39 -12.36
N LYS A 122 2.49 -20.38 -12.31
CA LYS A 122 3.94 -20.14 -12.38
C LYS A 122 4.35 -19.46 -13.69
N ALA A 123 3.81 -19.92 -14.83
CA ALA A 123 4.07 -19.34 -16.13
C ALA A 123 3.62 -17.87 -16.20
N ILE A 124 2.40 -17.57 -15.76
CA ILE A 124 1.86 -16.20 -15.72
C ILE A 124 2.71 -15.31 -14.81
N THR A 125 3.11 -15.78 -13.62
CA THR A 125 4.00 -15.01 -12.73
C THR A 125 5.34 -14.70 -13.41
N LYS A 126 5.94 -15.67 -14.12
CA LYS A 126 7.19 -15.46 -14.87
C LYS A 126 7.01 -14.43 -15.99
N ILE A 127 5.97 -14.57 -16.80
CA ILE A 127 5.69 -13.66 -17.92
C ILE A 127 5.40 -12.24 -17.42
N LEU A 128 4.60 -12.09 -16.36
CA LEU A 128 4.33 -10.78 -15.76
C LEU A 128 5.59 -10.12 -15.19
N LYS A 129 6.49 -10.91 -14.59
CA LYS A 129 7.78 -10.39 -14.11
C LYS A 129 8.62 -9.88 -15.27
N ASN A 130 8.72 -10.66 -16.34
CA ASN A 130 9.47 -10.26 -17.55
C ASN A 130 8.88 -9.02 -18.20
N TYR A 131 7.55 -8.99 -18.40
CA TYR A 131 6.85 -7.85 -18.99
C TYR A 131 7.05 -6.56 -18.19
N LYS A 132 6.97 -6.65 -16.85
CA LYS A 132 7.28 -5.50 -15.99
C LYS A 132 8.73 -5.05 -16.13
N ASN A 133 9.67 -5.99 -16.18
CA ASN A 133 11.09 -5.65 -16.39
C ASN A 133 11.32 -4.98 -17.75
N GLU A 134 10.64 -5.43 -18.81
CA GLU A 134 10.73 -4.81 -20.14
C GLU A 134 10.21 -3.37 -20.14
N ILE A 135 9.07 -3.11 -19.49
CA ILE A 135 8.55 -1.75 -19.32
C ILE A 135 9.55 -0.88 -18.58
N ILE A 136 10.12 -1.40 -17.48
CA ILE A 136 11.09 -0.66 -16.66
C ILE A 136 12.36 -0.37 -17.46
N ASN A 137 12.89 -1.37 -18.17
CA ASN A 137 14.07 -1.17 -19.01
C ASN A 137 13.80 -0.12 -20.07
N LYS A 138 12.62 -0.14 -20.72
CA LYS A 138 12.24 0.88 -21.69
C LYS A 138 12.15 2.28 -21.06
N GLU A 139 11.55 2.40 -19.87
CA GLU A 139 11.50 3.68 -19.11
C GLU A 139 12.91 4.17 -18.74
N LEU A 140 13.86 3.27 -18.46
CA LEU A 140 15.25 3.61 -18.17
C LEU A 140 16.05 4.02 -19.41
N GLU A 141 15.84 3.37 -20.56
CA GLU A 141 16.47 3.76 -21.83
C GLU A 141 15.94 5.12 -22.33
N GLU A 142 14.65 5.41 -22.10
CA GLU A 142 14.02 6.69 -22.45
C GLU A 142 14.35 7.82 -21.44
N ALA A 143 14.81 7.49 -20.24
CA ALA A 143 15.15 8.48 -19.22
C ALA A 143 16.41 9.26 -19.63
N ASN A 144 16.24 10.55 -19.90
CA ASN A 144 17.35 11.47 -20.13
C ASN A 144 18.27 11.55 -18.89
N THR A 145 19.56 11.82 -19.09
CA THR A 145 20.58 11.97 -18.02
C THR A 145 20.34 13.18 -17.10
N ASP A 146 19.21 13.88 -17.22
CA ASP A 146 18.85 14.92 -16.26
C ASP A 146 18.66 14.28 -14.88
N ASP A 147 19.58 14.61 -13.97
CA ASP A 147 19.74 14.01 -12.65
C ASP A 147 18.44 13.93 -11.85
N HIS A 148 17.54 14.92 -11.99
CA HIS A 148 16.28 14.95 -11.24
C HIS A 148 15.26 13.89 -11.70
N VAL A 149 15.12 13.67 -13.01
CA VAL A 149 14.17 12.66 -13.56
C VAL A 149 14.70 11.26 -13.29
N LEU A 150 16.00 11.04 -13.50
CA LEU A 150 16.68 9.78 -13.23
C LEU A 150 16.62 9.41 -11.74
N HIS A 151 16.86 10.36 -10.83
CA HIS A 151 16.75 10.09 -9.40
C HIS A 151 15.32 9.71 -8.99
N LYS A 152 14.31 10.38 -9.57
CA LYS A 152 12.90 10.06 -9.33
C LYS A 152 12.54 8.68 -9.85
N THR A 153 12.98 8.29 -11.05
CA THR A 153 12.74 6.93 -11.60
C THR A 153 13.45 5.87 -10.76
N ILE A 154 14.74 6.04 -10.43
CA ILE A 154 15.51 5.13 -9.57
C ILE A 154 14.83 4.94 -8.20
N ASN A 155 14.34 6.01 -7.58
CA ASN A 155 13.70 5.92 -6.26
C ASN A 155 12.38 5.14 -6.29
N LYS A 156 11.63 5.11 -7.40
CA LYS A 156 10.45 4.22 -7.54
C LYS A 156 10.82 2.73 -7.39
N PHE A 157 12.06 2.36 -7.71
CA PHE A 157 12.53 0.98 -7.71
C PHE A 157 13.25 0.58 -6.41
N LYS A 158 13.54 1.53 -5.51
CA LYS A 158 14.12 1.22 -4.20
C LYS A 158 13.09 0.46 -3.36
N LYS A 159 13.42 -0.80 -3.05
CA LYS A 159 12.57 -1.69 -2.23
C LYS A 159 12.47 -1.28 -0.77
N LYS A 160 13.41 -0.46 -0.30
CA LYS A 160 13.42 0.06 1.07
C LYS A 160 12.70 1.40 1.07
N PRO A 161 11.74 1.64 1.98
CA PRO A 161 11.29 3.00 2.21
C PRO A 161 12.51 3.87 2.57
N PRO A 162 12.47 5.19 2.29
CA PRO A 162 13.49 6.08 2.81
C PRO A 162 13.64 5.80 4.32
N ALA A 163 14.88 5.72 4.79
CA ALA A 163 15.13 5.52 6.22
C ALA A 163 14.35 6.60 6.99
N ASN A 164 13.71 6.20 8.09
CA ASN A 164 13.05 7.17 8.96
C ASN A 164 14.15 8.09 9.52
N ILE A 165 14.19 9.33 9.06
CA ILE A 165 15.14 10.32 9.55
C ILE A 165 14.63 10.71 10.94
N PRO A 166 15.36 10.42 12.02
CA PRO A 166 14.92 10.81 13.36
C PRO A 166 14.81 12.33 13.43
N ALA A 167 13.84 12.81 14.21
CA ALA A 167 13.70 14.23 14.46
C ALA A 167 14.95 14.78 15.16
N LEU A 168 15.30 16.03 14.83
CA LEU A 168 16.46 16.70 15.37
C LEU A 168 16.28 16.91 16.87
N LEU A 169 17.32 16.57 17.64
CA LEU A 169 17.34 16.70 19.09
C LEU A 169 18.14 17.94 19.46
N GLY A 170 17.50 18.90 20.13
CA GLY A 170 18.16 20.05 20.73
C GLY A 170 18.29 19.91 22.24
N TYR A 171 18.84 20.95 22.86
CA TYR A 171 19.03 21.05 24.31
C TYR A 171 17.74 20.79 25.12
N ARG A 172 16.58 21.26 24.63
CA ARG A 172 15.28 21.12 25.32
C ARG A 172 14.47 19.89 24.89
N GLY A 173 14.99 19.05 23.99
CA GLY A 173 14.29 17.92 23.42
C GLY A 173 14.08 18.02 21.91
N LEU A 174 13.03 17.40 21.39
CA LEU A 174 12.72 17.31 19.97
C LEU A 174 12.40 18.70 19.39
N ILE A 175 13.09 19.09 18.31
CA ILE A 175 12.91 20.37 17.64
C ILE A 175 12.00 20.21 16.42
N TYR A 176 10.91 20.98 16.38
CA TYR A 176 9.96 21.00 15.27
C TYR A 176 10.02 22.29 14.47
N ASP A 177 10.30 23.42 15.14
CA ASP A 177 10.36 24.73 14.50
C ASP A 177 11.53 24.86 13.51
N THR A 178 11.34 25.66 12.46
CA THR A 178 12.35 25.81 11.40
C THR A 178 13.50 26.70 11.85
N ALA A 179 13.24 27.75 12.64
CA ALA A 179 14.29 28.64 13.12
C ALA A 179 15.17 27.94 14.16
N GLU A 180 14.57 27.19 15.08
CA GLU A 180 15.30 26.38 16.05
C GLU A 180 16.20 25.32 15.37
N LYS A 181 15.74 24.71 14.27
CA LYS A 181 16.57 23.78 13.48
C LYS A 181 17.80 24.47 12.89
N ALA A 182 17.61 25.66 12.33
CA ALA A 182 18.71 26.42 11.74
C ALA A 182 19.75 26.79 12.81
N ASN A 183 19.30 27.27 13.97
CA ASN A 183 20.18 27.58 15.10
C ASN A 183 20.94 26.35 15.59
N LEU A 184 20.24 25.21 15.73
CA LEU A 184 20.90 23.94 16.10
C LEU A 184 22.03 23.59 15.13
N PHE A 185 21.81 23.75 13.82
CA PHE A 185 22.87 23.51 12.83
C PHE A 185 24.03 24.50 12.97
N VAL A 186 23.74 25.77 13.21
CA VAL A 186 24.79 26.79 13.45
C VAL A 186 25.63 26.41 14.66
N ASP A 187 25.01 26.10 15.79
CA ASP A 187 25.70 25.70 17.03
C ASP A 187 26.58 24.46 16.79
N ASN A 188 26.02 23.43 16.12
CA ASN A 188 26.76 22.21 15.80
C ASN A 188 27.95 22.47 14.87
N PHE A 189 27.80 23.37 13.90
CA PHE A 189 28.88 23.74 13.00
C PHE A 189 29.95 24.54 13.74
N GLU A 190 29.55 25.50 14.58
CA GLU A 190 30.49 26.27 15.39
C GLU A 190 31.34 25.36 16.27
N GLU A 191 30.72 24.40 16.96
CA GLU A 191 31.44 23.39 17.76
C GLU A 191 32.38 22.52 16.89
N SER A 192 31.91 22.11 15.71
CA SER A 192 32.70 21.25 14.81
C SER A 192 33.89 21.97 14.15
N PHE A 193 33.80 23.29 13.98
CA PHE A 193 34.84 24.11 13.36
C PHE A 193 35.75 24.82 14.38
N GLN A 194 35.55 24.60 15.67
CA GLN A 194 36.41 25.16 16.70
C GLN A 194 37.80 24.52 16.66
N GLU A 195 38.85 25.34 16.83
CA GLU A 195 40.23 24.83 16.87
C GLU A 195 40.38 23.82 18.01
N ASN A 196 41.06 22.70 17.74
CA ASN A 196 41.34 21.71 18.77
C ASN A 196 42.06 22.38 19.94
N PRO A 197 41.58 22.23 21.19
CA PRO A 197 42.20 22.89 22.33
C PRO A 197 43.63 22.40 22.50
N THR A 198 44.57 23.35 22.54
CA THR A 198 45.95 23.08 22.95
C THR A 198 45.99 22.93 24.48
N PRO A 199 46.85 22.06 25.05
CA PRO A 199 47.91 21.30 24.39
C PRO A 199 47.41 19.99 23.77
N TYR A 200 47.99 19.65 22.62
CA TYR A 200 47.83 18.35 22.02
C TYR A 200 48.29 17.25 22.99
N SER A 201 47.46 16.23 23.20
CA SER A 201 47.87 15.07 23.96
C SER A 201 48.69 14.16 23.07
N ASP A 202 50.02 14.13 23.26
CA ASP A 202 50.93 13.23 22.53
C ASP A 202 50.47 11.77 22.61
N SER A 203 49.91 11.37 23.75
CA SER A 203 49.32 10.04 23.95
C SER A 203 48.11 9.77 23.04
N HIS A 204 47.30 10.79 22.77
CA HIS A 204 46.16 10.70 21.86
C HIS A 204 46.61 10.63 20.40
N ILE A 205 47.61 11.44 20.02
CA ILE A 205 48.22 11.42 18.69
C ILE A 205 48.76 10.01 18.41
N GLU A 206 49.56 9.44 19.32
CA GLU A 206 50.15 8.11 19.16
C GLU A 206 49.09 7.01 19.08
N LEU A 207 47.99 7.13 19.85
CA LEU A 207 46.86 6.20 19.79
C LEU A 207 46.15 6.24 18.43
N VAL A 208 45.89 7.43 17.90
CA VAL A 208 45.24 7.62 16.60
C VAL A 208 46.12 7.06 15.49
N GLU A 209 47.41 7.40 15.47
CA GLU A 209 48.34 6.87 14.48
C GLU A 209 48.42 5.34 14.51
N ARG A 210 48.46 4.73 15.70
CA ARG A 210 48.47 3.27 15.86
C ARG A 210 47.20 2.63 15.31
N LYS A 211 46.04 3.24 15.55
CA LYS A 211 44.76 2.77 14.99
C LYS A 211 44.73 2.88 13.47
N VAL A 212 45.20 3.99 12.92
CA VAL A 212 45.29 4.21 11.47
C VAL A 212 46.22 3.18 10.82
N ARG A 213 47.43 3.00 11.37
CA ARG A 213 48.38 1.95 10.92
C ARG A 213 47.74 0.55 10.95
N ARG A 214 47.03 0.21 12.03
CA ARG A 214 46.31 -1.07 12.16
C ARG A 214 45.20 -1.23 11.13
N TYR A 215 44.45 -0.17 10.83
CA TYR A 215 43.39 -0.20 9.82
C TYR A 215 43.95 -0.51 8.43
N PHE A 216 45.02 0.18 8.02
CA PHE A 216 45.64 -0.06 6.71
C PHE A 216 46.26 -1.44 6.61
N ASN A 217 46.94 -1.92 7.67
CA ASN A 217 47.53 -3.27 7.68
C ASN A 217 46.49 -4.39 7.64
N ASN A 218 45.30 -4.18 8.20
CA ASN A 218 44.25 -5.19 8.25
C ASN A 218 43.35 -5.19 7.00
N ASN A 219 43.18 -4.04 6.35
CA ASN A 219 42.21 -3.88 5.25
C ASN A 219 42.84 -3.81 3.85
N ILE A 220 44.18 -3.73 3.75
CA ILE A 220 44.90 -3.87 2.49
C ILE A 220 45.67 -5.21 2.51
N GLN A 221 44.95 -6.33 2.43
CA GLN A 221 45.53 -7.50 1.77
C GLN A 221 45.45 -7.21 0.27
N THR A 222 46.56 -6.79 -0.33
CA THR A 222 46.66 -6.72 -1.78
C THR A 222 46.38 -8.12 -2.34
N PRO A 223 45.43 -8.28 -3.28
CA PRO A 223 45.27 -9.56 -3.96
C PRO A 223 46.56 -9.81 -4.75
N THR A 224 47.34 -10.79 -4.31
CA THR A 224 48.53 -11.25 -5.01
C THR A 224 48.08 -11.76 -6.38
N PRO A 225 48.55 -11.19 -7.51
CA PRO A 225 48.14 -11.65 -8.82
C PRO A 225 48.61 -13.10 -9.01
N PRO A 226 47.76 -14.01 -9.52
CA PRO A 226 48.15 -15.39 -9.73
C PRO A 226 49.31 -15.45 -10.73
N HIS A 227 50.38 -16.13 -10.34
CA HIS A 227 51.47 -16.46 -11.26
C HIS A 227 50.91 -17.31 -12.40
N LEU A 228 51.13 -16.84 -13.62
CA LEU A 228 50.87 -17.59 -14.85
C LEU A 228 51.82 -18.79 -14.88
N THR A 229 51.26 -20.00 -14.88
CA THR A 229 51.93 -21.23 -15.30
C THR A 229 51.25 -21.74 -16.55
#